data_AF-A0A7W4Y906-F1
#
_entry.id   AF-A0A7W4Y906-F1
#
_cell.length_a   1.000
_cell.length_b   1.000
_cell.length_c   1.000
_cell.angle_alpha   90.00
_cell.angle_beta   90.00
_cell.angle_gamma   90.00
#
_symmetry.space_group_name_H-M   'P 1'
#
loop_
_entity.id
_entity.type
_entity.pdbx_description
1 polymer ?
#
loop_
_entity_poly.entity_id
_entity_poly.type
_entity_poly.pdbx_seq_one_letter_code
_entity_poly.pdbx_strand_id
1 'polypeptide(L)'
;MSAAGEVRGGSASSALGHGHVTGRSGVRVRGARVWRAVRWYVGALLGDDDHARYVAHLARTSPGATPLDVGEYWRERHAHTARHPGSRCC
;
A
#
# COMPACT_ATOMS: atom_id res chain seq x y z
N MET A 1 -17.00 6.44 -50.65
CA MET A 1 -16.17 7.43 -51.35
C MET A 1 -16.86 8.78 -51.24
N SER A 2 -16.32 9.69 -50.43
CA SER A 2 -16.29 11.13 -50.73
C SER A 2 -15.50 11.83 -49.65
N ALA A 3 -14.39 12.41 -50.08
CA ALA A 3 -13.52 13.28 -49.32
C ALA A 3 -14.06 14.71 -49.37
N ALA A 4 -13.97 15.41 -48.24
CA ALA A 4 -13.83 16.86 -48.10
C ALA A 4 -13.56 17.08 -46.61
N GLY A 5 -12.42 17.60 -46.15
CA GLY A 5 -11.73 18.75 -46.71
C GLY A 5 -12.34 20.02 -46.12
N GLU A 6 -12.02 20.34 -44.88
CA GLU A 6 -12.12 21.72 -44.36
C GLU A 6 -11.08 21.88 -43.24
N VAL A 7 -9.98 22.52 -43.64
CA VAL A 7 -9.02 23.14 -42.76
C VAL A 7 -9.58 24.52 -42.37
N ARG A 8 -9.84 24.74 -41.08
CA ARG A 8 -10.00 26.08 -40.52
C ARG A 8 -9.12 26.23 -39.30
N GLY A 9 -8.12 27.09 -39.47
CA GLY A 9 -7.28 27.57 -38.38
C GLY A 9 -7.98 28.62 -37.53
N GLY A 10 -7.30 28.97 -36.44
CA GLY A 10 -7.60 30.14 -35.63
C GLY A 10 -7.91 29.80 -34.18
N SER A 11 -6.91 29.85 -33.30
CA SER A 11 -6.64 31.09 -32.58
C SER A 11 -5.67 30.81 -31.45
N ALA A 12 -4.61 31.61 -31.40
CA ALA A 12 -3.73 31.74 -30.27
C ALA A 12 -4.53 32.12 -29.02
N SER A 13 -4.40 31.33 -27.96
CA SER A 13 -4.40 31.80 -26.57
C SER A 13 -4.37 30.59 -25.66
N SER A 14 -3.22 30.33 -25.06
CA SER A 14 -3.12 30.08 -23.63
C SER A 14 -1.64 30.02 -23.29
N ALA A 15 -1.21 31.12 -22.68
CA ALA A 15 -0.11 31.25 -21.74
C ALA A 15 0.91 30.11 -21.73
N LEU A 16 2.15 30.49 -22.07
CA LEU A 16 3.36 29.85 -21.59
C LEU A 16 3.30 29.74 -20.07
N GLY A 17 2.67 28.67 -19.57
CA GLY A 17 2.97 28.11 -18.26
C GLY A 17 4.31 27.42 -18.38
N HIS A 18 5.40 28.17 -18.24
CA HIS A 18 6.71 27.59 -17.94
C HIS A 18 6.64 26.97 -16.54
N GLY A 19 6.05 25.78 -16.47
CA GLY A 19 6.20 24.90 -15.33
C GLY A 19 7.64 24.41 -15.35
N HIS A 20 8.51 25.07 -14.58
CA HIS A 20 9.82 24.54 -14.29
C HIS A 20 9.61 23.23 -13.52
N VAL A 21 9.65 22.10 -14.22
CA VAL A 21 9.77 20.77 -13.61
C VAL A 21 11.11 20.79 -12.89
N THR A 22 11.07 21.17 -11.62
CA THR A 22 12.20 21.02 -10.73
C THR A 22 12.42 19.52 -10.57
N GLY A 23 13.53 19.07 -11.12
CA GLY A 23 13.93 17.67 -11.14
C GLY A 23 13.97 17.11 -9.72
N ARG A 24 13.06 16.17 -9.44
CA ARG A 24 13.22 15.22 -8.33
C ARG A 24 12.89 13.80 -8.79
N SER A 25 13.22 13.45 -10.02
CA SER A 25 12.61 12.29 -10.69
C SER A 25 13.60 11.17 -11.04
N GLY A 26 14.74 11.05 -10.36
CA GLY A 26 15.68 9.93 -10.58
C GLY A 26 15.74 8.90 -9.44
N VAL A 27 15.61 9.35 -8.19
CA VAL A 27 15.85 8.51 -6.99
C VAL A 27 14.57 7.81 -6.50
N ARG A 28 13.39 8.37 -6.78
CA ARG A 28 12.12 7.91 -6.17
C ARG A 28 11.77 6.46 -6.52
N VAL A 29 12.02 6.01 -7.75
CA VAL A 29 11.61 4.66 -8.20
C VAL A 29 12.57 3.57 -7.70
N ARG A 30 13.88 3.85 -7.63
CA ARG A 30 14.87 2.93 -7.05
C ARG A 30 14.75 2.88 -5.53
N GLY A 31 14.59 4.03 -4.89
CA GLY A 31 14.39 4.14 -3.45
C GLY A 31 13.13 3.40 -2.98
N ALA A 32 12.02 3.49 -3.72
CA ALA A 32 10.77 2.81 -3.35
C ALA A 32 10.90 1.28 -3.33
N ARG A 33 11.64 0.69 -4.27
CA ARG A 33 11.87 -0.77 -4.27
C ARG A 33 12.77 -1.21 -3.14
N VAL A 34 13.85 -0.46 -2.87
CA VAL A 34 14.75 -0.72 -1.74
C VAL A 34 14.00 -0.61 -0.42
N TRP A 35 13.20 0.45 -0.23
CA TRP A 35 12.35 0.62 0.95
C TRP A 35 11.36 -0.53 1.15
N ARG A 36 10.73 -1.01 0.08
CA ARG A 36 9.82 -2.16 0.16
C ARG A 36 10.54 -3.44 0.56
N ALA A 37 11.75 -3.67 0.06
CA ALA A 37 12.57 -4.82 0.43
C ALA A 37 13.04 -4.75 1.88
N VAL A 38 13.47 -3.58 2.35
CA VAL A 38 13.83 -3.35 3.76
C VAL A 38 12.62 -3.57 4.66
N ARG A 39 11.45 -3.04 4.31
CA ARG A 39 10.22 -3.24 5.08
C ARG A 39 9.81 -4.72 5.14
N TRP A 40 9.93 -5.45 4.04
CA TRP A 40 9.71 -6.90 4.01
C TRP A 40 10.70 -7.64 4.90
N TYR A 41 11.99 -7.32 4.81
CA TYR A 41 13.04 -7.97 5.60
C TYR A 41 12.86 -7.73 7.11
N VAL A 42 12.59 -6.49 7.51
CA VAL A 42 12.31 -6.14 8.91
C VAL A 42 11.04 -6.85 9.40
N GLY A 43 9.96 -6.83 8.62
CA GLY A 43 8.71 -7.54 8.98
C GLY A 43 8.88 -9.06 9.07
N ALA A 44 9.75 -9.64 8.24
CA ALA A 44 10.07 -11.06 8.28
C ALA A 44 10.94 -11.45 9.49
N LEU A 45 11.90 -10.59 9.87
CA LEU A 45 12.78 -10.85 11.02
C LEU A 45 12.12 -10.58 12.37
N LEU A 46 11.40 -9.47 12.51
CA LEU A 46 10.78 -9.08 13.79
C LEU A 46 9.41 -9.77 13.99
N GLY A 47 8.84 -10.38 12.95
CA GLY A 47 7.48 -10.91 13.01
C GLY A 47 6.40 -9.82 12.97
N ASP A 48 6.77 -8.56 12.70
CA ASP A 48 5.88 -7.39 12.69
C ASP A 48 4.80 -7.42 11.60
N ASP A 49 4.85 -8.39 10.67
CA ASP A 49 3.82 -8.61 9.66
C ASP A 49 2.64 -9.47 10.16
N ASP A 50 2.50 -9.63 11.48
CA ASP A 50 1.49 -10.47 12.12
C ASP A 50 0.05 -10.06 11.75
N HIS A 51 -0.25 -8.76 11.69
CA HIS A 51 -1.57 -8.27 11.28
C HIS A 51 -1.87 -8.60 9.81
N ALA A 52 -0.93 -8.36 8.90
CA ALA A 52 -1.12 -8.68 7.48
C ALA A 52 -1.31 -10.19 7.26
N ARG A 53 -0.58 -11.02 8.01
CA ARG A 53 -0.77 -12.48 8.03
C ARG A 53 -2.16 -12.86 8.55
N TYR A 54 -2.64 -12.19 9.61
CA TYR A 54 -3.99 -12.37 10.13
C TYR A 54 -5.05 -12.02 9.08
N VAL A 55 -4.94 -10.87 8.40
CA VAL A 55 -5.89 -10.48 7.33
C VAL A 55 -5.87 -11.50 6.20
N ALA A 56 -4.69 -11.93 5.76
CA ALA A 56 -4.58 -12.93 4.71
C ALA A 56 -5.17 -14.28 5.13
N HIS A 57 -5.01 -14.67 6.40
CA HIS A 57 -5.64 -15.86 6.95
C HIS A 57 -7.16 -15.70 6.99
N LEU A 58 -7.66 -14.57 7.49
CA LEU A 58 -9.09 -14.26 7.57
C LEU A 58 -9.75 -14.26 6.19
N ALA A 59 -9.08 -13.71 5.17
CA ALA A 59 -9.55 -13.73 3.79
C ALA A 59 -9.69 -15.16 3.23
N ARG A 60 -8.88 -16.11 3.72
CA ARG A 60 -8.96 -17.53 3.32
C ARG A 60 -9.98 -18.32 4.14
N THR A 61 -10.11 -18.05 5.43
CA THR A 61 -10.98 -18.82 6.33
C THR A 61 -12.40 -18.31 6.39
N SER A 62 -12.59 -17.00 6.28
CA SER A 62 -13.88 -16.33 6.43
C SER A 62 -14.04 -15.22 5.39
N PRO A 63 -14.27 -15.58 4.11
CA PRO A 63 -14.52 -14.61 3.04
C PRO A 63 -15.84 -13.85 3.33
N GLY A 64 -15.74 -12.64 3.86
CA GLY A 64 -16.87 -11.80 4.29
C GLY A 64 -16.76 -11.25 5.70
N ALA A 65 -15.81 -11.75 6.50
CA ALA A 65 -15.51 -11.15 7.79
C ALA A 65 -14.67 -9.87 7.61
N THR A 66 -15.09 -8.78 8.25
CA THR A 66 -14.31 -7.54 8.29
C THR A 66 -13.08 -7.75 9.18
N PRO A 67 -11.86 -7.52 8.68
CA PRO A 67 -10.67 -7.61 9.51
C PRO A 67 -10.68 -6.56 10.63
N LEU A 68 -10.18 -6.94 11.81
CA LEU A 68 -9.94 -6.00 12.91
C LEU A 68 -8.93 -4.93 12.47
N ASP A 69 -9.10 -3.71 12.99
CA ASP A 69 -8.06 -2.68 12.88
C ASP A 69 -6.77 -3.17 13.56
N VAL A 70 -5.63 -2.62 13.13
CA VAL A 70 -4.30 -3.01 13.65
C VAL A 70 -4.26 -2.89 15.17
N GLY A 71 -4.79 -1.79 15.73
CA GLY A 71 -4.79 -1.58 17.19
C GLY A 71 -5.70 -2.56 17.92
N GLU A 72 -6.87 -2.87 17.36
CA GLU A 72 -7.82 -3.84 17.90
C GLU A 72 -7.27 -5.26 17.88
N TYR A 73 -6.64 -5.63 16.77
CA TYR A 73 -5.98 -6.92 16.61
C TYR A 73 -4.94 -7.14 17.72
N TRP A 74 -4.08 -6.15 17.97
CA TRP A 74 -3.10 -6.27 19.05
C TRP A 74 -3.77 -6.36 20.42
N ARG A 75 -4.79 -5.54 20.71
CA ARG A 75 -5.51 -5.63 21.99
C ARG A 75 -6.12 -7.01 22.21
N GLU A 76 -6.82 -7.55 21.21
CA GLU A 76 -7.45 -8.86 21.32
C GLU A 76 -6.42 -9.99 21.43
N ARG A 77 -5.30 -9.91 20.72
CA ARG A 77 -4.21 -10.89 20.81
C ARG A 77 -3.56 -10.92 22.20
N HIS A 78 -3.32 -9.76 22.78
CA HIS A 78 -2.80 -9.67 24.15
C HIS A 78 -3.83 -10.16 25.17
N ALA A 79 -5.10 -9.79 25.00
CA ALA A 79 -6.19 -10.27 25.85
C ALA A 79 -6.37 -11.80 25.74
N HIS A 80 -6.28 -12.36 24.55
CA HIS A 80 -6.29 -13.80 24.33
C HIS A 80 -5.13 -14.47 25.07
N THR A 81 -3.91 -13.92 24.96
CA THR A 81 -2.72 -14.47 25.64
C THR A 81 -2.87 -14.39 27.16
N ALA A 82 -3.42 -13.29 27.67
CA ALA A 82 -3.71 -13.12 29.09
C ALA A 82 -4.79 -14.08 29.61
N ARG A 83 -5.83 -14.37 28.80
CA ARG A 83 -6.92 -15.32 29.12
C ARG A 83 -6.50 -16.78 29.00
N HIS A 84 -5.50 -17.08 28.17
CA HIS A 84 -5.00 -18.44 27.92
C HIS A 84 -3.51 -18.54 28.27
N PRO A 85 -3.14 -18.39 29.56
CA PRO A 85 -1.75 -18.51 30.00
C PRO A 85 -1.20 -19.95 29.87
N GLY A 86 -2.05 -20.92 29.50
CA GLY A 86 -1.86 -22.37 29.57
C GLY A 86 -0.83 -23.00 28.63
N SER A 87 0.18 -22.26 28.15
CA SER A 87 1.31 -22.84 27.42
C SER A 87 2.66 -22.59 28.11
N ARG A 88 2.66 -22.19 29.38
CA ARG A 88 3.89 -21.80 30.12
C ARG A 88 4.23 -22.65 31.34
N CYS A 89 3.51 -23.74 31.57
CA CYS A 89 3.87 -24.71 32.58
C CYS A 89 3.67 -26.10 31.97
N CYS A 90 4.80 -26.68 31.55
CA CYS A 90 5.21 -28.09 31.58
C CYS A 90 6.29 -28.28 30.51
#